data_AF-A0A161MD72-F1
#
_entry.id   AF-A0A161MD72-F1
#
_cell.length_a   1.000
_cell.length_b   1.000
_cell.length_c   1.000
_cell.angle_alpha   90.00
_cell.angle_beta   90.00
_cell.angle_gamma   90.00
#
_symmetry.space_group_name_H-M   'P 1'
#
loop_
_entity.id
_entity.type
_entity.pdbx_description
1 polymer ?
#
loop_
_entity_poly.entity_id
_entity_poly.type
_entity_poly.pdbx_seq_one_letter_code
_entity_poly.pdbx_strand_id
1 'polypeptide(L)' 'PGSPGDVKVMISSPQSLLVSWLPPVQPNGVITKYTLYTRVVDGQSELNHGKRNIPHDHTYFVYHGSTQTVHLL' A
#
# COMPACT_ATOMS: atom_id res chain seq x y z
N PRO A 1 11.00 8.65 -12.27
CA PRO A 1 9.56 8.29 -12.40
C PRO A 1 8.77 9.20 -11.47
N GLY A 2 7.65 9.77 -11.90
CA GLY A 2 6.76 10.51 -11.01
C GLY A 2 6.19 9.61 -9.91
N SER A 3 5.86 10.20 -8.75
CA SER A 3 5.16 9.50 -7.67
C SER A 3 3.73 9.15 -8.07
N PRO A 4 3.16 8.02 -7.60
CA PRO A 4 1.73 7.75 -7.74
C PRO A 4 0.90 8.92 -7.18
N GLY A 5 -0.21 9.23 -7.84
CA GLY A 5 -1.15 10.24 -7.34
C GLY A 5 -2.11 9.64 -6.32
N ASP A 6 -2.67 10.49 -5.45
CA ASP A 6 -3.84 10.19 -4.60
C ASP A 6 -3.80 8.80 -3.91
N VAL A 7 -2.68 8.48 -3.26
CA VAL A 7 -2.55 7.24 -2.49
C VAL A 7 -3.49 7.29 -1.29
N LYS A 8 -4.44 6.36 -1.23
CA LYS A 8 -5.47 6.26 -0.20
C LYS A 8 -5.43 4.88 0.46
N VAL A 9 -5.71 4.86 1.76
CA VAL A 9 -5.82 3.63 2.55
C VAL A 9 -7.18 3.64 3.25
N MET A 10 -7.95 2.57 3.08
CA MET A 10 -9.28 2.41 3.65
C MET A 10 -9.37 1.07 4.36
N ILE A 11 -10.11 1.01 5.47
CA ILE A 11 -10.45 -0.27 6.12
C ILE A 11 -11.52 -0.94 5.25
N SER A 12 -11.16 -2.06 4.63
CA SER A 12 -12.06 -2.85 3.79
C SER A 12 -12.83 -3.89 4.62
N SER A 13 -12.20 -4.41 5.67
CA SER A 13 -12.82 -5.31 6.65
C SER A 13 -12.07 -5.24 8.00
N PRO A 14 -12.58 -5.86 9.08
CA PRO A 14 -11.89 -5.90 10.37
C PRO A 14 -10.45 -6.45 10.32
N GLN A 15 -10.08 -7.18 9.26
CA GLN A 15 -8.77 -7.79 9.04
C GLN A 15 -8.22 -7.47 7.64
N SER A 16 -8.70 -6.39 7.00
CA SER A 16 -8.25 -6.05 5.65
C SER A 16 -8.21 -4.54 5.41
N LEU A 17 -7.13 -4.10 4.79
CA LEU A 17 -6.93 -2.73 4.34
C LEU A 17 -6.93 -2.72 2.81
N LEU A 18 -7.66 -1.78 2.21
CA LEU A 18 -7.58 -1.49 0.79
C LEU A 18 -6.69 -0.27 0.58
N VAL A 19 -5.63 -0.46 -0.20
CA VAL A 19 -4.72 0.59 -0.65
C VAL A 19 -5.03 0.87 -2.12
N SER A 20 -5.30 2.11 -2.48
CA SER A 20 -5.54 2.53 -3.87
C SER A 20 -4.69 3.74 -4.23
N TRP A 21 -4.33 3.87 -5.50
CA TRP A 21 -3.55 5.00 -6.01
C TRP A 21 -3.94 5.33 -7.44
N LEU A 22 -3.66 6.55 -7.88
CA LEU A 22 -3.75 6.96 -9.27
C LEU A 22 -2.41 6.79 -9.98
N PRO A 23 -2.42 6.54 -11.30
CA PRO A 23 -1.20 6.63 -12.10
C PRO A 23 -0.52 8.00 -11.94
N PRO A 24 0.83 8.05 -11.99
CA PRO A 24 1.55 9.32 -11.97
C PRO A 24 1.13 10.20 -13.15
N VAL A 25 0.91 11.49 -12.87
CA VAL A 25 0.52 12.49 -13.89
C VAL A 25 1.59 12.65 -14.96
N GLN A 26 2.86 12.48 -14.58
CA GLN A 26 4.00 12.49 -15.48
C GLN A 26 4.77 11.16 -15.37
N PRO A 27 4.38 10.14 -16.14
CA PRO A 27 5.13 8.91 -16.21
C PRO A 27 6.40 9.14 -17.04
N ASN A 28 7.57 8.83 -16.48
CA ASN A 28 8.84 8.86 -17.23
C ASN A 28 8.96 7.60 -18.08
N GLY A 29 8.17 7.51 -19.15
CA GLY A 29 8.03 6.33 -20.00
C GLY A 29 6.84 5.44 -19.62
N VAL A 30 6.77 4.22 -20.18
CA VAL A 30 5.65 3.29 -19.93
C VAL A 30 5.75 2.68 -18.53
N ILE A 31 4.66 2.74 -17.77
CA ILE A 31 4.57 2.10 -16.45
C ILE A 31 4.48 0.59 -16.65
N THR A 32 5.41 -0.16 -16.08
CA THR A 32 5.44 -1.63 -16.21
C THR A 32 4.95 -2.35 -14.96
N LYS A 33 5.08 -1.72 -13.78
CA LYS A 33 4.62 -2.23 -12.49
C LYS A 33 4.60 -1.16 -11.41
N TYR A 34 3.86 -1.42 -10.34
CA TYR A 34 3.97 -0.74 -9.06
C TYR A 34 4.68 -1.65 -8.04
N THR A 35 5.35 -1.05 -7.06
CA THR A 35 5.92 -1.79 -5.93
C THR A 35 5.34 -1.25 -4.64
N LEU A 36 4.61 -2.10 -3.92
CA LEU A 36 4.06 -1.78 -2.61
C LEU A 36 5.07 -2.20 -1.54
N TYR A 37 5.41 -1.26 -0.66
CA TYR A 37 6.23 -1.49 0.51
C TYR A 37 5.35 -1.37 1.75
N THR A 38 5.30 -2.42 2.56
CA THR A 38 4.53 -2.44 3.81
C THR A 38 5.50 -2.59 4.98
N ARG A 39 5.29 -1.79 6.03
CA ARG A 39 6.01 -1.92 7.30
C ARG A 39 5.00 -2.26 8.38
N VAL A 40 5.21 -3.38 9.06
CA VAL A 40 4.46 -3.72 10.26
C VAL A 40 5.27 -3.26 11.46
N VAL A 41 4.77 -2.26 12.17
CA VAL A 41 5.36 -1.74 13.40
C VAL A 41 4.51 -2.27 14.55
N ASP A 42 5.08 -3.11 15.41
CA ASP A 42 4.46 -3.51 16.67
C ASP A 42 5.27 -2.89 17.81
N GLY A 43 4.67 -1.93 18.53
CA GLY A 43 5.10 -1.30 19.79
C GLY A 43 6.51 -0.67 19.87
N GLN A 44 7.54 -1.39 19.46
CA GLN A 44 8.97 -1.06 19.57
C GLN A 44 9.81 -1.74 18.46
N SER A 45 9.23 -2.47 17.50
CA SER A 45 10.00 -3.24 16.51
C SER A 45 9.37 -3.25 15.11
N GLU A 46 10.17 -2.95 14.08
CA GLU A 46 9.83 -3.16 12.67
C GLU A 46 9.93 -4.66 12.37
N LEU A 47 8.83 -5.39 12.57
CA LEU A 47 8.87 -6.85 12.53
C LEU A 47 8.96 -7.39 11.10
N ASN A 48 8.43 -6.68 10.10
CA ASN A 48 8.42 -7.16 8.70
C ASN A 48 8.39 -6.04 7.67
N HIS A 49 9.33 -6.10 6.71
CA HIS A 49 9.33 -5.32 5.48
C HIS A 49 8.73 -6.17 4.34
N GLY A 50 7.43 -6.00 4.10
CA GLY A 50 6.77 -6.64 2.96
C GLY A 50 7.06 -5.86 1.68
N LYS A 51 7.49 -6.56 0.62
CA LYS A 51 7.61 -6.01 -0.73
C LYS A 51 6.73 -6.79 -1.69
N ARG A 52 5.81 -6.11 -2.36
CA ARG A 52 4.90 -6.72 -3.34
C ARG A 52 5.01 -6.01 -4.68
N ASN A 53 5.21 -6.77 -5.76
CA ASN A 53 5.08 -6.25 -7.12
C ASN A 53 3.61 -6.34 -7.52
N ILE A 54 3.08 -5.25 -8.05
CA ILE A 54 1.70 -5.13 -8.54
C ILE A 54 1.77 -4.83 -10.05
N PRO A 55 1.00 -5.53 -10.90
CA PRO A 55 0.90 -5.22 -12.32
C PRO A 55 0.49 -3.76 -12.58
N HIS A 56 0.89 -3.20 -13.71
CA HIS A 56 0.65 -1.78 -14.03
C HIS A 56 -0.81 -1.42 -14.32
N ASP A 57 -1.63 -2.40 -14.71
CA ASP A 57 -3.07 -2.29 -14.93
C ASP A 57 -3.87 -2.26 -13.61
N HIS A 58 -3.22 -2.56 -12.48
CA HIS A 58 -3.83 -2.52 -11.15
C HIS A 58 -3.46 -1.24 -10.41
N THR A 59 -4.48 -0.55 -9.92
CA THR A 59 -4.40 0.69 -9.14
C THR A 59 -4.82 0.51 -7.68
N TYR A 60 -5.03 -0.73 -7.25
CA TYR A 60 -5.40 -1.05 -5.87
C TYR A 60 -4.81 -2.40 -5.42
N PHE A 61 -4.70 -2.55 -4.10
CA PHE A 61 -4.28 -3.78 -3.44
C PHE A 61 -5.03 -3.94 -2.11
N VAL A 62 -5.50 -5.16 -1.84
CA VAL A 62 -6.08 -5.51 -0.54
C VAL A 62 -5.04 -6.24 0.29
N TYR A 63 -4.61 -5.61 1.38
CA TYR A 63 -3.78 -6.25 2.38
C TYR A 63 -4.69 -7.01 3.34
N HIS A 64 -4.51 -8.32 3.40
CA HIS A 64 -5.19 -9.19 4.36
C HIS A 64 -4.23 -9.45 5.52
N GLY A 65 -4.46 -8.78 6.64
CA GLY A 65 -3.66 -8.93 7.86
C GLY A 65 -4.46 -8.43 9.05
N SER A 66 -4.27 -9.07 10.20
CA SER A 66 -4.93 -8.68 11.44
C SER A 66 -4.54 -7.25 11.78
N THR A 67 -5.52 -6.35 11.73
CA THR A 67 -5.41 -4.98 12.22
C THR A 67 -4.87 -5.03 13.65
N GLN A 68 -3.61 -4.66 13.87
CA GLN A 68 -3.15 -4.39 15.23
C GLN A 68 -3.79 -3.08 15.64
N THR A 69 -4.63 -3.18 16.66
CA THR A 69 -5.48 -2.15 17.23
C THR A 69 -4.80 -0.77 17.21
N VAL A 70 -5.38 0.17 16.46
CA VAL A 70 -5.03 1.58 16.61
C VAL A 70 -5.60 2.03 17.96
N HIS A 71 -4.78 1.99 19.00
CA HIS A 71 -5.13 2.62 20.27
C HIS A 71 -4.94 4.14 20.10
N LEU A 72 -6.05 4.88 20.11
CA LEU A 72 -6.05 6.34 20.24
C LEU A 72 -5.64 6.67 21.69
N LEU A 73 -4.52 7.36 21.85
CA LEU A 73 -4.24 8.22 23.01
C LEU A 73 -4.34 9.67 22.56
#